data_AF-A0A7C4VE46-F1
#
_entry.id   AF-A0A7C4VE46-F1
#
_cell.length_a   1.000
_cell.length_b   1.000
_cell.length_c   1.000
_cell.angle_alpha   90.00
_cell.angle_beta   90.00
_cell.angle_gamma   90.00
#
_symmetry.space_group_name_H-M   'P 1'
#
loop_
_entity.id
_entity.type
_entity.pdbx_description
1 polymer ?
#
loop_
_entity_poly.entity_id
_entity_poly.type
_entity_poly.pdbx_seq_one_letter_code
_entity_poly.pdbx_strand_id
1 'polypeptide(L)'
;MKLYQFFAFLLLVGLFSAQAFSWAYPEMNYRTEITINNAQNPNNLTDYQVPINLTYFSQMQPDFSDIRFTWYNSTNDTEISIPYWIETKVNSQWAYVWVKVPQIPASSTAKIYVYYGNTTPVTSLSNVSTTFIRIIDGAQPLKGSWNFNEGSGGTAYDTSGNGNNGTFYGWSPHSQSNSTVLVLTGGSPINLTHTFTLPNKTMLSDVNLSITYINNTPNLGYKTVKVYVNGNYIGSFNDNGETSAQTTTFTGVRSSYFVIGAVNNITFEGNVTNITSSTLKYVHDNWVDGKFGKALKFDGLDDYVDCGNASTFNPNDELTIEAWVNISSFSKHSPIVDKYSGTAGYILVIQGYSGSNLRMRVGNGSAYQEISTSYSYLNSWHHVVGTVNKSYLKLYVDGICV
;
A
#
# COMPACT_ATOMS: atom_id res chain seq x y z
N MET A 1 16.93 -4.66 -14.97
CA MET A 1 15.96 -5.55 -15.63
C MET A 1 14.79 -5.72 -14.69
N LYS A 2 13.85 -4.76 -14.67
CA LYS A 2 12.70 -4.75 -13.75
C LYS A 2 11.54 -5.47 -14.43
N LEU A 3 11.18 -6.63 -13.90
CA LEU A 3 10.05 -7.42 -14.35
C LEU A 3 8.79 -6.86 -13.69
N TYR A 4 8.19 -5.85 -14.32
CA TYR A 4 6.83 -5.42 -14.01
C TYR A 4 5.87 -6.49 -14.54
N GLN A 5 5.42 -7.41 -13.69
CA GLN A 5 4.15 -8.09 -13.94
C GLN A 5 3.02 -7.13 -13.57
N PHE A 6 2.89 -6.07 -14.35
CA PHE A 6 1.58 -5.48 -14.58
C PHE A 6 0.80 -6.49 -15.42
N PHE A 7 -0.46 -6.73 -15.09
CA PHE A 7 -1.39 -7.22 -16.11
C PHE A 7 -1.44 -6.15 -17.20
N ALA A 8 -0.56 -6.30 -18.18
CA ALA A 8 -0.57 -5.54 -19.41
C ALA A 8 -1.86 -5.93 -20.12
N PHE A 9 -2.91 -5.14 -19.94
CA PHE A 9 -3.97 -5.06 -20.94
C PHE A 9 -3.30 -4.52 -22.20
N LEU A 10 -2.86 -5.42 -23.07
CA LEU A 10 -2.44 -5.10 -24.41
C LEU A 10 -3.68 -4.57 -25.15
N LEU A 11 -3.86 -3.25 -25.12
CA LEU A 11 -4.83 -2.55 -25.92
C LEU A 11 -4.28 -2.48 -27.36
N LEU A 12 -4.63 -3.46 -28.19
CA LEU A 12 -4.35 -3.40 -29.62
C LEU A 12 -5.39 -2.45 -30.25
N VAL A 13 -5.04 -1.17 -30.41
CA VAL A 13 -5.90 -0.21 -31.09
C VAL A 13 -5.58 -0.23 -32.59
N GLY A 14 -6.48 -0.81 -33.39
CA GLY A 14 -6.55 -0.49 -34.82
C GLY A 14 -7.11 0.92 -34.96
N LEU A 15 -6.23 1.92 -35.00
CA LEU A 15 -6.62 3.33 -35.13
C LEU A 15 -6.96 3.64 -36.60
N PHE A 16 -8.23 3.63 -36.94
CA PHE A 16 -8.72 4.26 -38.16
C PHE A 16 -9.51 5.52 -37.76
N SER A 17 -9.05 6.69 -38.19
CA SER A 17 -9.81 7.93 -38.07
C SER A 17 -10.96 7.90 -39.10
N ALA A 18 -12.19 7.99 -38.63
CA ALA A 18 -13.36 8.17 -39.50
C ALA A 18 -13.87 9.61 -39.38
N GLN A 19 -14.38 10.16 -40.47
CA GLN A 19 -15.10 11.43 -40.45
C GLN A 19 -16.32 11.28 -39.52
N ALA A 20 -16.41 12.16 -38.52
CA ALA A 20 -17.46 12.11 -37.53
C ALA A 20 -18.74 12.78 -38.08
N PHE A 21 -19.84 12.03 -38.10
CA PHE A 21 -21.19 12.59 -37.99
C PHE A 21 -21.73 12.12 -36.64
N SER A 22 -21.55 12.94 -35.62
CA SER A 22 -22.14 12.69 -34.31
C SER A 22 -22.93 13.90 -33.87
N TRP A 23 -24.09 13.64 -33.30
CA TRP A 23 -24.92 14.67 -32.69
C TRP A 23 -24.29 15.26 -31.42
N ALA A 24 -23.32 14.55 -30.80
CA ALA A 24 -22.73 14.95 -29.52
C ALA A 24 -21.77 16.15 -29.64
N TYR A 25 -21.00 16.22 -30.73
CA TYR A 25 -20.03 17.29 -31.03
C TYR A 25 -20.01 17.59 -32.53
N PRO A 26 -21.05 18.25 -33.08
CA PRO A 26 -21.17 18.52 -34.52
C PRO A 26 -20.04 19.40 -35.08
N GLU A 27 -19.34 20.13 -34.21
CA GLU A 27 -18.19 20.96 -34.55
C GLU A 27 -16.87 20.18 -34.73
N MET A 28 -16.85 18.89 -34.36
CA MET A 28 -15.67 18.03 -34.42
C MET A 28 -15.77 17.05 -35.60
N ASN A 29 -14.78 17.10 -36.49
CA ASN A 29 -14.84 16.40 -37.77
C ASN A 29 -14.34 14.95 -37.72
N TYR A 30 -13.72 14.53 -36.62
CA TYR A 30 -13.08 13.21 -36.53
C TYR A 30 -13.42 12.52 -35.22
N ARG A 31 -13.56 11.19 -35.29
CA ARG A 31 -13.64 10.36 -34.09
C ARG A 31 -12.87 9.05 -34.25
N THR A 32 -12.48 8.50 -33.12
CA THR A 32 -11.82 7.20 -33.04
C THR A 32 -12.50 6.37 -31.94
N GLU A 33 -12.84 5.12 -32.26
CA GLU A 33 -13.38 4.15 -31.29
C GLU A 33 -12.26 3.58 -30.43
N ILE A 34 -12.52 3.45 -29.13
CA ILE A 34 -11.65 2.75 -28.18
C ILE A 34 -12.49 1.68 -27.48
N THR A 35 -12.04 0.43 -27.58
CA THR A 35 -12.67 -0.71 -26.91
C THR A 35 -12.00 -0.98 -25.57
N ILE A 36 -12.76 -0.92 -24.48
CA ILE A 36 -12.29 -1.24 -23.14
C ILE A 36 -12.63 -2.70 -22.84
N ASN A 37 -11.62 -3.52 -22.57
CA ASN A 37 -11.78 -4.95 -22.37
C ASN A 37 -11.91 -5.31 -20.87
N ASN A 38 -13.06 -5.88 -20.50
CA ASN A 38 -13.36 -6.43 -19.17
C ASN A 38 -13.73 -7.93 -19.27
N ALA A 39 -13.32 -8.61 -20.34
CA ALA A 39 -13.73 -9.97 -20.66
C ALA A 39 -13.28 -11.03 -19.65
N GLN A 40 -12.23 -10.73 -18.87
CA GLN A 40 -11.67 -11.64 -17.85
C GLN A 40 -12.13 -11.33 -16.42
N ASN A 41 -12.97 -10.30 -16.22
CA ASN A 41 -13.45 -9.88 -14.90
C ASN A 41 -14.94 -10.22 -14.76
N PRO A 42 -15.33 -11.02 -13.74
CA PRO A 42 -16.73 -11.42 -13.56
C PRO A 42 -17.63 -10.31 -13.00
N ASN A 43 -17.10 -9.12 -12.72
CA ASN A 43 -17.87 -8.02 -12.11
C ASN A 43 -18.14 -6.89 -13.09
N ASN A 44 -19.33 -6.27 -12.96
CA ASN A 44 -19.64 -5.00 -13.59
C ASN A 44 -18.81 -3.90 -12.93
N LEU A 45 -18.20 -3.02 -13.73
CA LEU A 45 -17.54 -1.82 -13.25
C LEU A 45 -18.44 -0.62 -13.53
N THR A 46 -18.81 0.13 -12.50
CA THR A 46 -19.66 1.32 -12.60
C THR A 46 -18.85 2.56 -12.23
N ASP A 47 -19.04 3.66 -12.97
CA ASP A 47 -18.32 4.92 -12.77
C ASP A 47 -16.79 4.76 -12.69
N TYR A 48 -16.25 3.88 -13.51
CA TYR A 48 -14.86 3.40 -13.43
C TYR A 48 -13.90 4.26 -14.24
N GLN A 49 -12.77 4.65 -13.66
CA GLN A 49 -11.75 5.45 -14.33
C GLN A 49 -10.80 4.56 -15.13
N VAL A 50 -10.69 4.81 -16.44
CA VAL A 50 -9.83 4.05 -17.35
C VAL A 50 -8.71 4.96 -17.87
N PRO A 51 -7.43 4.59 -17.69
CA PRO A 51 -6.32 5.33 -18.29
C PRO A 51 -6.16 4.98 -19.77
N ILE A 52 -5.90 5.98 -20.58
CA ILE A 52 -5.74 5.89 -22.04
C ILE A 52 -4.46 6.62 -22.42
N ASN A 53 -3.58 5.94 -23.14
CA ASN A 53 -2.46 6.59 -23.80
C ASN A 53 -2.87 7.01 -25.21
N LEU A 54 -3.20 8.28 -25.37
CA LEU A 54 -3.70 8.85 -26.62
C LEU A 54 -2.54 9.36 -27.47
N THR A 55 -2.41 8.84 -28.68
CA THR A 55 -1.45 9.34 -29.68
C THR A 55 -2.02 10.57 -30.39
N TYR A 56 -1.18 11.56 -30.66
CA TYR A 56 -1.57 12.76 -31.41
C TYR A 56 -1.94 12.43 -32.86
N PHE A 57 -3.05 12.99 -33.32
CA PHE A 57 -3.39 13.06 -34.74
C PHE A 57 -3.20 14.47 -35.27
N SER A 58 -2.81 14.63 -36.53
CA SER A 58 -2.61 15.94 -37.17
C SER A 58 -3.83 16.87 -37.13
N GLN A 59 -5.02 16.30 -36.95
CA GLN A 59 -6.29 17.00 -36.86
C GLN A 59 -6.55 17.55 -35.46
N MET A 60 -5.87 17.05 -34.43
CA MET A 60 -5.98 17.56 -33.06
C MET A 60 -5.24 18.90 -32.94
N GLN A 61 -5.72 19.76 -32.03
CA GLN A 61 -4.92 20.89 -31.56
C GLN A 61 -3.63 20.37 -30.90
N PRO A 62 -2.48 21.04 -31.10
CA PRO A 62 -1.18 20.58 -30.57
C PRO A 62 -1.18 20.25 -29.07
N ASP A 63 -2.01 20.92 -28.28
CA ASP A 63 -2.11 20.74 -26.84
C ASP A 63 -3.27 19.83 -26.42
N PHE A 64 -3.93 19.13 -27.35
CA PHE A 64 -5.10 18.26 -27.10
C PHE A 64 -6.32 18.99 -26.50
N SER A 65 -6.42 20.31 -26.64
CA SER A 65 -7.55 21.09 -26.10
C SER A 65 -8.89 20.78 -26.76
N ASP A 66 -8.89 20.25 -27.98
CA ASP A 66 -10.08 19.88 -28.73
C ASP A 66 -10.55 18.43 -28.53
N ILE A 67 -9.95 17.64 -27.64
CA ILE A 67 -10.42 16.25 -27.44
C ILE A 67 -11.71 16.21 -26.61
N ARG A 68 -12.64 15.32 -26.97
CA ARG A 68 -13.83 15.01 -26.16
C ARG A 68 -14.05 13.51 -26.12
N PHE A 69 -14.58 13.00 -25.01
CA PHE A 69 -14.89 11.58 -24.87
C PHE A 69 -16.39 11.35 -24.76
N THR A 70 -16.85 10.27 -25.38
CA THR A 70 -18.20 9.76 -25.19
C THR A 70 -18.18 8.28 -24.84
N TRP A 71 -19.22 7.81 -24.16
CA TRP A 71 -19.47 6.39 -23.92
C TRP A 71 -20.71 5.96 -24.69
N TYR A 72 -20.63 4.80 -25.33
CA TYR A 72 -21.75 4.21 -26.06
C TYR A 72 -22.41 3.11 -25.23
N ASN A 73 -23.69 3.34 -24.92
CA ASN A 73 -24.56 2.41 -24.24
C ASN A 73 -25.23 1.49 -25.26
N SER A 74 -24.70 0.28 -25.42
CA SER A 74 -25.27 -0.72 -26.32
C SER A 74 -26.66 -1.21 -25.92
N THR A 75 -27.11 -0.95 -24.67
CA THR A 75 -28.42 -1.42 -24.18
C THR A 75 -29.57 -0.58 -24.73
N ASN A 76 -29.38 0.73 -24.86
CA ASN A 76 -30.41 1.67 -25.31
C ASN A 76 -30.00 2.46 -26.57
N ASP A 77 -28.89 2.08 -27.21
CA ASP A 77 -28.35 2.69 -28.42
C ASP A 77 -28.13 4.21 -28.28
N THR A 78 -27.60 4.63 -27.13
CA THR A 78 -27.28 6.04 -26.86
C THR A 78 -25.80 6.24 -26.67
N GLU A 79 -25.31 7.40 -27.10
CA GLU A 79 -23.94 7.85 -26.89
C GLU A 79 -23.98 9.09 -25.99
N ILE A 80 -23.20 9.14 -24.91
CA ILE A 80 -23.25 10.28 -23.99
C ILE A 80 -21.85 10.83 -23.75
N SER A 81 -21.74 12.15 -23.58
CA SER A 81 -20.50 12.81 -23.14
C SER A 81 -20.07 12.25 -21.79
N ILE A 82 -18.78 11.95 -21.65
CA ILE A 82 -18.20 11.46 -20.40
C ILE A 82 -17.03 12.34 -19.92
N PRO A 83 -16.85 12.50 -18.59
CA PRO A 83 -15.72 13.24 -18.04
C PRO A 83 -14.36 12.62 -18.36
N TYR A 84 -13.35 13.47 -18.53
CA TYR A 84 -11.96 13.06 -18.69
C TYR A 84 -10.99 14.05 -18.05
N TRP A 85 -9.78 13.59 -17.75
CA TRP A 85 -8.67 14.41 -17.25
C TRP A 85 -7.37 14.04 -17.96
N ILE A 86 -6.71 15.03 -18.52
CA ILE A 86 -5.36 14.88 -19.07
C ILE A 86 -4.37 15.00 -17.90
N GLU A 87 -3.80 13.88 -17.49
CA GLU A 87 -2.82 13.82 -16.39
C GLU A 87 -1.49 14.45 -16.81
N THR A 88 -1.00 14.06 -17.99
CA THR A 88 0.26 14.57 -18.54
C THR A 88 0.26 14.40 -20.05
N LYS A 89 1.05 15.21 -20.75
CA LYS A 89 1.12 15.22 -22.21
C LYS A 89 2.44 15.77 -22.72
N VAL A 90 2.77 15.42 -23.96
CA VAL A 90 3.74 16.14 -24.78
C VAL A 90 3.00 16.64 -26.02
N ASN A 91 2.98 17.96 -26.20
CA ASN A 91 2.26 18.59 -27.30
C ASN A 91 2.65 17.97 -28.65
N SER A 92 1.64 17.73 -29.50
CA SER A 92 1.78 17.09 -30.81
C SER A 92 2.40 15.70 -30.82
N GLN A 93 2.48 15.01 -29.66
CA GLN A 93 3.02 13.64 -29.59
C GLN A 93 2.04 12.69 -28.92
N TRP A 94 1.76 12.88 -27.63
CA TRP A 94 0.93 11.97 -26.85
C TRP A 94 0.33 12.65 -25.62
N ALA A 95 -0.76 12.09 -25.11
CA ALA A 95 -1.39 12.48 -23.85
C ALA A 95 -1.79 11.23 -23.05
N TYR A 96 -1.51 11.23 -21.76
CA TYR A 96 -2.04 10.24 -20.82
C TYR A 96 -3.31 10.79 -20.18
N VAL A 97 -4.44 10.12 -20.46
CA VAL A 97 -5.78 10.64 -20.18
C VAL A 97 -6.58 9.63 -19.36
N TRP A 98 -7.18 10.08 -18.27
CA TRP A 98 -8.16 9.30 -17.52
C TRP A 98 -9.56 9.62 -17.99
N VAL A 99 -10.40 8.61 -18.17
CA VAL A 99 -11.78 8.75 -18.62
C VAL A 99 -12.72 8.05 -17.65
N LYS A 100 -13.77 8.73 -17.20
CA LYS A 100 -14.79 8.15 -16.31
C LYS A 100 -15.85 7.43 -17.12
N VAL A 101 -15.81 6.09 -17.12
CA VAL A 101 -16.70 5.25 -17.91
C VAL A 101 -17.91 4.83 -17.05
N PRO A 102 -19.15 5.21 -17.43
CA PRO A 102 -20.34 4.95 -16.60
C PRO A 102 -20.54 3.46 -16.29
N GLN A 103 -20.31 2.60 -17.27
CA GLN A 103 -20.41 1.16 -17.08
C GLN A 103 -19.49 0.39 -18.03
N ILE A 104 -18.80 -0.61 -17.48
CA ILE A 104 -18.06 -1.64 -18.22
C ILE A 104 -18.63 -2.99 -17.79
N PRO A 105 -19.38 -3.71 -18.65
CA PRO A 105 -20.06 -4.94 -18.24
C PRO A 105 -19.08 -6.06 -17.88
N ALA A 106 -19.47 -6.91 -16.93
CA ALA A 106 -18.77 -8.13 -16.56
C ALA A 106 -18.55 -9.02 -17.79
N SER A 107 -17.38 -9.65 -17.87
CA SER A 107 -17.03 -10.63 -18.90
C SER A 107 -17.31 -10.14 -20.34
N SER A 108 -17.15 -8.83 -20.58
CA SER A 108 -17.50 -8.18 -21.85
C SER A 108 -16.60 -6.97 -22.12
N THR A 109 -16.99 -6.14 -23.09
CA THR A 109 -16.28 -4.91 -23.48
C THR A 109 -17.21 -3.70 -23.41
N ALA A 110 -16.64 -2.51 -23.16
CA ALA A 110 -17.32 -1.23 -23.36
C ALA A 110 -16.71 -0.46 -24.53
N LYS A 111 -17.51 0.41 -25.15
CA LYS A 111 -17.07 1.30 -26.23
C LYS A 111 -17.10 2.75 -25.76
N ILE A 112 -15.99 3.44 -25.99
CA ILE A 112 -15.91 4.89 -25.90
C ILE A 112 -15.41 5.45 -27.23
N TYR A 113 -15.65 6.72 -27.48
CA TYR A 113 -15.08 7.44 -28.62
C TYR A 113 -14.30 8.65 -28.14
N VAL A 114 -13.21 8.96 -28.83
CA VAL A 114 -12.53 10.25 -28.74
C VAL A 114 -12.85 11.07 -29.99
N TYR A 115 -13.45 12.25 -29.81
CA TYR A 115 -13.71 13.25 -30.84
C TYR A 115 -12.60 14.29 -30.84
N TYR A 116 -12.26 14.81 -32.02
CA TYR A 116 -11.24 15.83 -32.23
C TYR A 116 -11.38 16.49 -33.61
N GLY A 117 -10.53 17.47 -33.90
CA GLY A 117 -10.55 18.23 -35.14
C GLY A 117 -11.68 19.23 -35.17
N ASN A 118 -11.77 20.02 -34.11
CA ASN A 118 -12.68 21.15 -34.04
C ASN A 118 -12.37 22.15 -35.16
N THR A 119 -13.41 22.67 -35.82
CA THR A 119 -13.27 23.66 -36.91
C THR A 119 -12.62 24.97 -36.46
N THR A 120 -12.67 25.28 -35.17
CA THR A 120 -11.99 26.44 -34.57
C THR A 120 -11.24 26.04 -33.30
N PRO A 121 -10.17 26.77 -32.93
CA PRO A 121 -9.47 26.53 -31.68
C PRO A 121 -10.39 26.64 -30.46
N VAL A 122 -10.35 25.65 -29.58
CA VAL A 122 -11.14 25.62 -28.34
C VAL A 122 -10.24 25.43 -27.12
N THR A 123 -10.81 25.62 -25.93
CA THR A 123 -10.16 25.26 -24.67
C THR A 123 -10.49 23.82 -24.28
N SER A 124 -9.59 23.23 -23.50
CA SER A 124 -9.78 21.87 -22.99
C SER A 124 -10.96 21.80 -22.01
N LEU A 125 -11.76 20.73 -22.11
CA LEU A 125 -12.75 20.35 -21.09
C LEU A 125 -12.21 19.36 -20.06
N SER A 126 -10.90 19.07 -20.11
CA SER A 126 -10.21 18.25 -19.13
C SER A 126 -10.49 18.75 -17.71
N ASN A 127 -11.06 17.88 -16.87
CA ASN A 127 -11.45 18.24 -15.52
C ASN A 127 -11.31 17.02 -14.59
N VAL A 128 -10.35 17.10 -13.66
CA VAL A 128 -10.08 16.04 -12.68
C VAL A 128 -11.27 15.81 -11.74
N SER A 129 -11.96 16.89 -11.35
CA SER A 129 -13.03 16.88 -10.35
C SER A 129 -14.31 16.22 -10.83
N THR A 130 -14.58 16.23 -12.15
CA THR A 130 -15.69 15.48 -12.73
C THR A 130 -15.29 14.07 -13.16
N THR A 131 -13.99 13.80 -13.34
CA THR A 131 -13.45 12.50 -13.75
C THR A 131 -13.27 11.54 -12.58
N PHE A 132 -12.80 12.06 -11.44
CA PHE A 132 -12.62 11.28 -10.21
C PHE A 132 -13.68 11.64 -9.19
N ILE A 133 -14.29 10.63 -8.57
CA ILE A 133 -15.29 10.79 -7.49
C ILE A 133 -14.63 11.37 -6.21
N ARG A 134 -13.30 11.40 -6.17
CA ARG A 134 -12.51 12.15 -5.20
C ARG A 134 -11.84 13.31 -5.91
N ILE A 135 -12.37 14.51 -5.67
CA ILE A 135 -11.78 15.76 -6.12
C ILE A 135 -10.38 15.89 -5.50
N ILE A 136 -9.34 15.79 -6.34
CA ILE A 136 -7.97 16.18 -5.99
C ILE A 136 -7.74 17.68 -6.27
N ASP A 137 -8.64 18.36 -7.01
CA ASP A 137 -8.47 19.78 -7.33
C ASP A 137 -9.81 20.56 -7.45
N GLY A 138 -10.49 20.73 -6.32
CA GLY A 138 -11.65 21.62 -6.19
C GLY A 138 -11.30 22.81 -5.31
N ALA A 139 -12.28 23.66 -5.02
CA ALA A 139 -12.12 24.90 -4.22
C ALA A 139 -11.40 24.72 -2.87
N GLN A 140 -11.24 23.49 -2.38
CA GLN A 140 -10.30 23.07 -1.35
C GLN A 140 -9.48 21.87 -1.87
N PRO A 141 -8.28 22.07 -2.46
CA PRO A 141 -7.46 20.95 -2.93
C PRO A 141 -7.01 20.12 -1.73
N LEU A 142 -6.97 18.79 -1.91
CA LEU A 142 -6.45 17.86 -0.90
C LEU A 142 -5.07 18.34 -0.44
N LYS A 143 -4.80 18.24 0.86
CA LYS A 143 -3.50 18.65 1.43
C LYS A 143 -2.50 17.48 1.47
N GLY A 144 -3.00 16.25 1.40
CA GLY A 144 -2.24 15.01 1.33
C GLY A 144 -3.19 13.85 1.00
N SER A 145 -2.71 12.87 0.24
CA SER A 145 -3.46 11.67 -0.10
C SER A 145 -2.50 10.50 -0.34
N TRP A 146 -2.62 9.43 0.44
CA TRP A 146 -1.77 8.24 0.31
C TRP A 146 -2.67 7.02 0.14
N ASN A 147 -2.54 6.34 -1.00
CA ASN A 147 -3.37 5.18 -1.30
C ASN A 147 -2.77 3.86 -0.80
N PHE A 148 -1.49 3.85 -0.44
CA PHE A 148 -0.76 2.65 -0.02
C PHE A 148 -0.86 1.52 -1.05
N ASN A 149 -0.64 1.85 -2.32
CA ASN A 149 -0.75 0.92 -3.46
C ASN A 149 0.60 0.53 -4.08
N GLU A 150 1.72 0.97 -3.50
CA GLU A 150 3.06 0.76 -4.04
C GLU A 150 3.48 -0.72 -3.95
N GLY A 151 2.99 -1.45 -2.96
CA GLY A 151 3.16 -2.91 -2.82
C GLY A 151 4.59 -3.37 -2.54
N SER A 152 5.55 -2.44 -2.47
CA SER A 152 6.94 -2.66 -2.06
C SER A 152 7.62 -1.32 -1.75
N GLY A 153 8.75 -1.35 -1.04
CA GLY A 153 9.55 -0.16 -0.76
C GLY A 153 9.16 0.57 0.53
N GLY A 154 9.93 1.61 0.84
CA GLY A 154 9.87 2.38 2.10
C GLY A 154 9.15 3.74 2.00
N THR A 155 8.38 3.96 0.95
CA THR A 155 7.78 5.28 0.64
C THR A 155 6.33 5.12 0.22
N ALA A 156 5.44 5.92 0.80
CA ALA A 156 4.08 6.14 0.31
C ALA A 156 4.05 7.44 -0.50
N TYR A 157 3.66 7.35 -1.77
CA TYR A 157 3.61 8.53 -2.62
C TYR A 157 2.33 9.33 -2.40
N ASP A 158 2.49 10.66 -2.29
CA ASP A 158 1.38 11.59 -2.16
C ASP A 158 0.72 11.81 -3.52
N THR A 159 -0.53 11.39 -3.66
CA THR A 159 -1.33 11.58 -4.87
C THR A 159 -2.12 12.89 -4.87
N SER A 160 -2.01 13.72 -3.82
CA SER A 160 -2.68 15.03 -3.77
C SER A 160 -2.02 16.08 -4.67
N GLY A 161 -0.80 15.83 -5.17
CA GLY A 161 -0.03 16.79 -5.96
C GLY A 161 0.81 17.77 -5.15
N ASN A 162 0.80 17.69 -3.80
CA ASN A 162 1.60 18.57 -2.94
C ASN A 162 3.01 18.03 -2.65
N GLY A 163 3.32 16.81 -3.09
CA GLY A 163 4.64 16.19 -2.91
C GLY A 163 4.94 15.79 -1.47
N ASN A 164 3.92 15.63 -0.63
CA ASN A 164 4.05 15.23 0.77
C ASN A 164 4.27 13.72 0.91
N ASN A 165 5.25 13.16 0.19
CA ASN A 165 5.51 11.72 0.22
C ASN A 165 5.83 11.25 1.65
N GLY A 166 5.22 10.16 2.06
CA GLY A 166 5.42 9.53 3.36
C GLY A 166 6.65 8.62 3.36
N THR A 167 7.47 8.71 4.41
CA THR A 167 8.58 7.77 4.66
C THR A 167 8.19 6.79 5.75
N PHE A 168 8.49 5.50 5.55
CA PHE A 168 8.13 4.47 6.51
C PHE A 168 9.17 4.32 7.60
N TYR A 169 8.68 4.21 8.84
CA TYR A 169 9.47 3.94 10.05
C TYR A 169 8.87 2.76 10.81
N GLY A 170 9.65 2.13 11.69
CA GLY A 170 9.32 0.84 12.32
C GLY A 170 9.55 -0.35 11.38
N TRP A 171 9.49 -0.10 10.07
CA TRP A 171 9.72 -1.08 9.03
C TRP A 171 11.21 -1.37 8.81
N SER A 172 11.75 -2.33 9.57
CA SER A 172 13.02 -2.96 9.21
C SER A 172 12.90 -4.48 9.33
N PRO A 173 13.71 -5.25 8.58
CA PRO A 173 13.97 -6.62 8.94
C PRO A 173 14.54 -6.61 10.35
N HIS A 174 13.71 -6.91 11.34
CA HIS A 174 14.20 -7.03 12.70
C HIS A 174 15.20 -8.19 12.70
N SER A 175 16.48 -7.86 12.87
CA SER A 175 17.52 -8.83 13.11
C SER A 175 17.78 -8.87 14.61
N GLN A 176 17.49 -9.99 15.24
CA GLN A 176 18.01 -10.26 16.59
C GLN A 176 19.29 -11.07 16.46
N SER A 177 20.41 -10.46 16.83
CA SER A 177 21.69 -11.13 16.98
C SER A 177 21.96 -11.42 18.44
N ASN A 178 21.88 -12.69 18.85
CA ASN A 178 22.40 -13.13 20.14
C ASN A 178 23.73 -13.84 19.92
N SER A 179 24.81 -13.29 20.48
CA SER A 179 26.13 -13.90 20.45
C SER A 179 26.38 -14.56 21.79
N THR A 180 26.58 -15.87 21.80
CA THR A 180 27.00 -16.62 22.99
C THR A 180 28.07 -17.59 22.54
N VAL A 181 29.29 -17.39 23.03
CA VAL A 181 30.42 -18.29 22.75
C VAL A 181 30.35 -19.43 23.75
N LEU A 182 30.01 -20.64 23.30
CA LEU A 182 29.99 -21.82 24.15
C LEU A 182 31.07 -22.82 23.71
N VAL A 183 31.95 -23.18 24.64
CA VAL A 183 33.05 -24.13 24.45
C VAL A 183 32.62 -25.53 24.89
N LEU A 184 32.80 -26.54 24.02
CA LEU A 184 32.48 -27.94 24.36
C LEU A 184 33.72 -28.83 24.31
N THR A 185 33.78 -29.76 25.27
CA THR A 185 34.73 -30.87 25.28
C THR A 185 33.95 -32.19 25.39
N GLY A 186 34.11 -33.11 24.42
CA GLY A 186 33.70 -34.52 24.54
C GLY A 186 32.74 -35.05 23.46
N GLY A 187 33.10 -36.20 22.87
CA GLY A 187 32.48 -36.81 21.67
C GLY A 187 31.32 -37.77 21.90
N SER A 188 30.18 -37.27 22.39
CA SER A 188 28.87 -37.93 22.28
C SER A 188 27.87 -36.99 21.62
N PRO A 189 26.76 -37.47 21.02
CA PRO A 189 25.70 -36.59 20.54
C PRO A 189 25.11 -35.83 21.75
N ILE A 190 25.36 -34.51 21.81
CA ILE A 190 24.86 -33.64 22.87
C ILE A 190 23.70 -32.83 22.30
N ASN A 191 22.55 -32.89 22.98
CA ASN A 191 21.44 -31.96 22.72
C ASN A 191 21.80 -30.61 23.35
N LEU A 192 22.23 -29.66 22.52
CA LEU A 192 22.56 -28.30 22.97
C LEU A 192 21.39 -27.38 22.70
N THR A 193 20.92 -26.62 23.69
CA THR A 193 19.80 -25.67 23.52
C THR A 193 20.27 -24.24 23.72
N HIS A 194 20.17 -23.40 22.68
CA HIS A 194 20.36 -21.96 22.78
C HIS A 194 19.01 -21.25 22.88
N THR A 195 18.92 -20.21 23.70
CA THR A 195 17.67 -19.51 23.96
C THR A 195 17.68 -18.06 23.49
N PHE A 196 16.57 -17.62 22.92
CA PHE A 196 16.34 -16.21 22.64
C PHE A 196 14.86 -15.87 22.83
N THR A 197 14.58 -14.61 23.17
CA THR A 197 13.21 -14.15 23.41
C THR A 197 12.77 -13.27 22.27
N LEU A 198 11.72 -13.70 21.57
CA LEU A 198 11.01 -12.83 20.64
C LEU A 198 10.14 -11.86 21.46
N PRO A 199 10.22 -10.54 21.22
CA PRO A 199 9.35 -9.57 21.85
C PRO A 199 7.88 -9.96 21.65
N ASN A 200 7.04 -9.70 22.65
CA ASN A 200 5.61 -10.05 22.73
C ASN A 200 4.74 -9.61 21.54
N LYS A 201 5.29 -8.95 20.52
CA LYS A 201 4.55 -8.44 19.34
C LYS A 201 5.30 -8.62 18.01
N THR A 202 6.12 -9.66 17.90
CA THR A 202 6.88 -9.95 16.68
C THR A 202 5.99 -10.57 15.59
N MET A 203 5.87 -9.96 14.41
CA MET A 203 5.31 -10.62 13.22
C MET A 203 6.44 -11.32 12.44
N LEU A 204 6.33 -12.64 12.25
CA LEU A 204 7.32 -13.43 11.53
C LEU A 204 6.82 -13.76 10.11
N SER A 205 7.34 -13.06 9.11
CA SER A 205 7.31 -13.46 7.70
C SER A 205 8.75 -13.68 7.21
N ASP A 206 8.95 -14.62 6.29
CA ASP A 206 10.25 -14.97 5.69
C ASP A 206 11.43 -15.01 6.68
N VAL A 207 11.46 -16.06 7.51
CA VAL A 207 12.46 -16.22 8.57
C VAL A 207 13.72 -16.88 8.05
N ASN A 208 14.87 -16.22 8.27
CA ASN A 208 16.20 -16.73 8.02
C ASN A 208 16.95 -16.90 9.34
N LEU A 209 17.47 -18.11 9.60
CA LEU A 209 18.32 -18.37 10.75
C LEU A 209 19.77 -18.53 10.29
N SER A 210 20.65 -17.64 10.73
CA SER A 210 22.10 -17.76 10.49
C SER A 210 22.80 -18.28 11.74
N ILE A 211 23.64 -19.28 11.60
CA ILE A 211 24.39 -19.92 12.68
C ILE A 211 25.87 -19.78 12.34
N THR A 212 26.62 -19.17 13.25
CA THR A 212 28.08 -19.08 13.15
C THR A 212 28.72 -20.02 14.16
N TYR A 213 29.62 -20.88 13.68
CA TYR A 213 30.30 -21.90 14.47
C TYR A 213 31.81 -21.89 14.22
N ILE A 214 32.59 -22.40 15.17
CA ILE A 214 34.06 -22.54 15.05
C ILE A 214 34.44 -23.95 15.49
N ASN A 215 35.20 -24.67 14.66
CA ASN A 215 35.74 -25.96 15.05
C ASN A 215 37.09 -25.79 15.78
N ASN A 216 37.12 -26.03 17.09
CA ASN A 216 38.39 -25.95 17.86
C ASN A 216 39.11 -27.31 17.96
N THR A 217 38.68 -28.34 17.21
CA THR A 217 39.30 -29.67 17.20
C THR A 217 39.43 -30.21 15.77
N PRO A 218 40.51 -29.85 15.04
CA PRO A 218 40.60 -30.02 13.57
C PRO A 218 40.74 -31.47 13.05
N ASN A 219 40.44 -32.51 13.84
CA ASN A 219 40.83 -33.89 13.54
C ASN A 219 39.75 -34.97 13.68
N LEU A 220 38.45 -34.64 13.59
CA LEU A 220 37.37 -35.63 13.75
C LEU A 220 36.55 -35.94 12.47
N GLY A 221 37.01 -35.50 11.29
CA GLY A 221 36.36 -35.78 10.00
C GLY A 221 35.04 -35.04 9.79
N TYR A 222 34.49 -35.12 8.58
CA TYR A 222 33.21 -34.50 8.21
C TYR A 222 32.08 -34.98 9.11
N LYS A 223 31.39 -34.05 9.78
CA LYS A 223 30.24 -34.38 10.62
C LYS A 223 29.04 -33.52 10.30
N THR A 224 27.91 -34.17 10.06
CA THR A 224 26.62 -33.52 9.82
C THR A 224 26.02 -33.09 11.15
N VAL A 225 25.56 -31.85 11.20
CA VAL A 225 24.91 -31.22 12.35
C VAL A 225 23.48 -30.91 11.97
N LYS A 226 22.52 -31.51 12.67
CA LYS A 226 21.10 -31.20 12.50
C LYS A 226 20.70 -30.05 13.41
N VAL A 227 19.81 -29.20 12.92
CA VAL A 227 19.34 -28.01 13.62
C VAL A 227 17.82 -28.07 13.77
N TYR A 228 17.37 -27.73 14.98
CA TYR A 228 15.96 -27.71 15.36
C TYR A 228 15.60 -26.36 15.99
N VAL A 229 14.36 -25.93 15.81
CA VAL A 229 13.77 -24.76 16.50
C VAL A 229 12.54 -25.24 17.27
N ASN A 230 12.56 -25.10 18.60
CA ASN A 230 11.54 -25.61 19.52
C ASN A 230 11.17 -27.08 19.23
N GLY A 231 12.17 -27.90 18.90
CA GLY A 231 12.00 -29.32 18.56
C GLY A 231 11.62 -29.61 17.10
N ASN A 232 11.36 -28.60 16.26
CA ASN A 232 11.07 -28.78 14.84
C ASN A 232 12.36 -28.77 14.02
N TYR A 233 12.59 -29.79 13.20
CA TYR A 233 13.77 -29.87 12.34
C TYR A 233 13.72 -28.79 11.24
N ILE A 234 14.80 -28.02 11.09
CA ILE A 234 14.89 -26.95 10.08
C ILE A 234 15.95 -27.20 9.00
N GLY A 235 16.89 -28.12 9.23
CA GLY A 235 17.92 -28.46 8.26
C GLY A 235 19.20 -28.98 8.93
N SER A 236 20.23 -29.20 8.10
CA SER A 236 21.56 -29.61 8.57
C SER A 236 22.67 -28.91 7.80
N PHE A 237 23.84 -28.83 8.42
CA PHE A 237 25.08 -28.39 7.77
C PHE A 237 26.20 -29.37 8.06
N ASN A 238 27.23 -29.36 7.22
CA ASN A 238 28.44 -30.15 7.44
C ASN A 238 29.53 -29.26 8.00
N ASP A 239 30.12 -29.67 9.11
CA ASP A 239 31.37 -29.11 9.61
C ASP A 239 32.52 -29.68 8.76
N ASN A 240 33.29 -28.78 8.15
CA ASN A 240 34.41 -29.11 7.27
C ASN A 240 35.76 -29.26 8.01
N GLY A 241 35.78 -29.10 9.34
CA GLY A 241 37.01 -29.23 10.13
C GLY A 241 37.80 -27.93 10.28
N GLU A 242 37.34 -26.82 9.69
CA GLU A 242 38.06 -25.55 9.68
C GLU A 242 38.04 -24.86 11.04
N THR A 243 39.20 -24.35 11.47
CA THR A 243 39.34 -23.62 12.74
C THR A 243 38.89 -22.16 12.65
N SER A 244 38.46 -21.71 11.46
CA SER A 244 37.92 -20.38 11.22
C SER A 244 36.40 -20.39 11.37
N ALA A 245 35.82 -19.27 11.82
CA ALA A 245 34.38 -19.12 11.93
C ALA A 245 33.67 -19.36 10.58
N GLN A 246 32.69 -20.25 10.61
CA GLN A 246 31.85 -20.61 9.49
C GLN A 246 30.42 -20.15 9.76
N THR A 247 29.72 -19.64 8.76
CA THR A 247 28.31 -19.26 8.87
C THR A 247 27.46 -20.08 7.91
N THR A 248 26.41 -20.71 8.42
CA THR A 248 25.32 -21.31 7.62
C THR A 248 24.05 -20.52 7.81
N THR A 249 23.33 -20.26 6.73
CA THR A 249 22.01 -19.63 6.76
C THR A 249 20.94 -20.61 6.29
N PHE A 250 19.94 -20.85 7.13
CA PHE A 250 18.71 -21.56 6.80
C PHE A 250 17.66 -20.55 6.37
N THR A 251 17.20 -20.64 5.12
CA THR A 251 16.20 -19.75 4.55
C THR A 251 14.81 -20.38 4.56
N GLY A 252 13.76 -19.57 4.67
CA GLY A 252 12.38 -20.06 4.62
C GLY A 252 12.01 -20.92 5.83
N VAL A 253 12.62 -20.66 6.99
CA VAL A 253 12.25 -21.32 8.24
C VAL A 253 10.80 -20.95 8.55
N ARG A 254 9.96 -21.95 8.88
CA ARG A 254 8.55 -21.70 9.15
C ARG A 254 8.41 -20.85 10.40
N SER A 255 7.71 -19.73 10.28
CA SER A 255 7.40 -18.84 11.41
C SER A 255 6.63 -19.54 12.53
N SER A 256 5.85 -20.58 12.21
CA SER A 256 5.12 -21.41 13.17
C SER A 256 6.01 -22.21 14.13
N TYR A 257 7.32 -22.29 13.90
CA TYR A 257 8.26 -22.95 14.81
C TYR A 257 8.64 -22.07 16.00
N PHE A 258 8.30 -20.78 15.98
CA PHE A 258 8.65 -19.83 17.03
C PHE A 258 7.43 -19.45 17.88
N VAL A 259 7.68 -19.17 19.16
CA VAL A 259 6.69 -18.68 20.12
C VAL A 259 7.01 -17.22 20.43
N ILE A 260 6.10 -16.33 20.06
CA ILE A 260 6.22 -14.89 20.29
C ILE A 260 6.02 -14.62 21.79
N GLY A 261 6.86 -13.77 22.37
CA GLY A 261 6.74 -13.41 23.78
C GLY A 261 7.31 -14.41 24.78
N ALA A 262 7.84 -15.52 24.27
CA ALA A 262 8.40 -16.59 25.07
C ALA A 262 9.86 -16.86 24.67
N VAL A 263 10.52 -17.64 25.51
CA VAL A 263 11.84 -18.18 25.23
C VAL A 263 11.72 -19.25 24.14
N ASN A 264 12.47 -19.07 23.05
CA ASN A 264 12.61 -20.01 21.96
C ASN A 264 13.93 -20.76 22.07
N ASN A 265 13.92 -22.05 21.74
CA ASN A 265 15.05 -22.96 21.84
C ASN A 265 15.57 -23.32 20.45
N ILE A 266 16.87 -23.17 20.20
CA ILE A 266 17.55 -23.74 19.04
C ILE A 266 18.34 -24.95 19.52
N THR A 267 18.01 -26.14 19.01
CA THR A 267 18.69 -27.38 19.38
C THR A 267 19.59 -27.88 18.27
N PHE A 268 20.80 -28.31 18.63
CA PHE A 268 21.75 -28.95 17.71
C PHE A 268 21.90 -30.42 18.08
N GLU A 269 21.79 -31.30 17.08
CA GLU A 269 22.03 -32.74 17.22
C GLU A 269 23.20 -33.12 16.30
N GLY A 270 24.30 -33.55 16.90
CA GLY A 270 25.52 -33.90 16.18
C GLY A 270 26.76 -33.69 17.04
N ASN A 271 27.93 -33.96 16.48
CA ASN A 271 29.21 -33.70 17.14
C ASN A 271 29.70 -32.31 16.74
N VAL A 272 29.30 -31.28 17.47
CA VAL A 272 29.74 -29.89 17.24
C VAL A 272 30.69 -29.48 18.35
N THR A 273 31.81 -28.84 18.02
CA THR A 273 32.81 -28.50 19.05
C THR A 273 32.66 -27.08 19.59
N ASN A 274 32.19 -26.07 18.83
CA ASN A 274 31.77 -24.77 19.39
C ASN A 274 30.79 -24.03 18.46
N ILE A 275 29.74 -23.45 19.04
CA ILE A 275 28.85 -22.50 18.35
C ILE A 275 29.06 -21.15 19.01
N THR A 276 29.30 -20.11 18.19
CA THR A 276 29.72 -18.80 18.69
C THR A 276 28.64 -17.73 18.58
N SER A 277 27.70 -17.88 17.64
CA SER A 277 26.51 -17.00 17.59
C SER A 277 25.40 -17.60 16.74
N SER A 278 24.16 -17.22 17.07
CA SER A 278 23.00 -17.42 16.19
C SER A 278 22.31 -16.08 15.97
N THR A 279 22.08 -15.73 14.70
CA THR A 279 21.37 -14.52 14.30
C THR A 279 20.07 -14.92 13.63
N LEU A 280 18.94 -14.51 14.21
CA LEU A 280 17.64 -14.62 13.57
C LEU A 280 17.38 -13.33 12.79
N LYS A 281 17.14 -13.45 11.50
CA LYS A 281 16.65 -12.36 10.64
C LYS A 281 15.26 -12.72 10.18
N TYR A 282 14.29 -11.85 10.39
CA TYR A 282 12.96 -12.01 9.84
C TYR A 282 12.55 -10.72 9.15
N VAL A 283 11.71 -10.84 8.12
CA VAL A 283 11.20 -9.70 7.37
C VAL A 283 9.76 -9.51 7.78
N HIS A 284 9.36 -8.30 8.15
CA HIS A 284 7.95 -7.95 8.15
C HIS A 284 7.61 -7.43 6.74
N ASP A 285 6.82 -8.18 5.97
CA ASP A 285 6.21 -7.63 4.76
C ASP A 285 4.92 -6.91 5.19
N ASN A 286 5.00 -5.59 5.27
CA ASN A 286 3.90 -4.77 5.74
C ASN A 286 2.94 -4.44 4.58
N TRP A 287 3.24 -4.84 3.34
CA TRP A 287 2.30 -4.72 2.23
C TRP A 287 1.32 -5.89 2.23
N VAL A 288 0.04 -5.58 2.36
CA VAL A 288 -1.05 -6.57 2.34
C VAL A 288 -2.11 -6.17 1.33
N ASP A 289 -3.05 -7.08 1.03
CA ASP A 289 -4.22 -6.72 0.23
C ASP A 289 -5.15 -5.80 1.04
N GLY A 290 -5.46 -4.66 0.44
CA GLY A 290 -6.25 -3.58 1.03
C GLY A 290 -7.75 -3.71 0.78
N LYS A 291 -8.52 -2.71 1.20
CA LYS A 291 -9.92 -2.55 0.75
C LYS A 291 -9.99 -2.40 -0.77
N PHE A 292 -9.05 -1.64 -1.33
CA PHE A 292 -8.84 -1.43 -2.76
C PHE A 292 -7.35 -1.56 -3.04
N GLY A 293 -6.94 -2.52 -3.87
CA GLY A 293 -5.52 -2.73 -4.17
C GLY A 293 -4.73 -3.24 -2.95
N LYS A 294 -3.65 -2.55 -2.60
CA LYS A 294 -2.79 -2.86 -1.45
C LYS A 294 -3.13 -1.96 -0.25
N ALA A 295 -2.53 -2.29 0.89
CA ALA A 295 -2.55 -1.49 2.11
C ALA A 295 -1.27 -1.74 2.91
N LEU A 296 -1.03 -0.86 3.89
CA LEU A 296 -0.02 -1.06 4.92
C LEU A 296 -0.63 -1.75 6.14
N LYS A 297 0.08 -2.77 6.61
CA LYS A 297 -0.18 -3.45 7.88
C LYS A 297 0.77 -2.90 8.94
N PHE A 298 0.19 -2.33 9.99
CA PHE A 298 0.94 -1.83 11.14
C PHE A 298 0.94 -2.88 12.25
N ASP A 299 2.10 -3.13 12.85
CA ASP A 299 2.25 -4.16 13.87
C ASP A 299 1.76 -3.75 15.28
N GLY A 300 1.46 -2.46 15.48
CA GLY A 300 1.03 -1.90 16.76
C GLY A 300 2.15 -1.74 17.80
N LEU A 301 3.41 -1.72 17.36
CA LEU A 301 4.59 -1.36 18.15
C LEU A 301 5.09 0.04 17.82
N ASP A 302 5.70 0.20 16.65
CA ASP A 302 6.44 1.40 16.25
C ASP A 302 6.35 1.69 14.75
N ASP A 303 5.48 0.98 14.02
CA ASP A 303 5.21 1.26 12.61
C ASP A 303 4.41 2.57 12.42
N TYR A 304 4.92 3.46 11.58
CA TYR A 304 4.18 4.63 11.11
C TYR A 304 4.71 5.14 9.76
N VAL A 305 3.89 5.98 9.12
CA VAL A 305 4.28 6.73 7.93
C VAL A 305 4.46 8.19 8.33
N ASP A 306 5.68 8.70 8.17
CA ASP A 306 5.98 10.12 8.38
C ASP A 306 5.80 10.89 7.08
N CYS A 307 4.73 11.67 7.01
CA CYS A 307 4.42 12.55 5.88
C CYS A 307 5.08 13.94 5.98
N GLY A 308 5.96 14.13 6.97
CA GLY A 308 6.61 15.41 7.26
C GLY A 308 5.67 16.43 7.90
N ASN A 309 6.11 17.68 7.91
CA ASN A 309 5.40 18.79 8.56
C ASN A 309 5.16 19.96 7.59
N ALA A 310 4.53 19.68 6.46
CA ALA A 310 4.16 20.71 5.49
C ALA A 310 3.22 21.76 6.12
N SER A 311 3.33 23.02 5.69
CA SER A 311 2.47 24.10 6.17
C SER A 311 0.98 23.83 5.87
N THR A 312 0.70 23.09 4.79
CA THR A 312 -0.65 22.64 4.40
C THR A 312 -1.32 21.71 5.42
N PHE A 313 -0.55 21.08 6.31
CA PHE A 313 -1.05 20.29 7.45
C PHE A 313 -1.32 21.14 8.69
N ASN A 314 -1.35 22.47 8.58
CA ASN A 314 -1.71 23.37 9.69
C ASN A 314 -2.93 24.22 9.30
N PRO A 315 -4.11 23.61 9.10
CA PRO A 315 -5.32 24.34 8.73
C PRO A 315 -5.84 25.19 9.91
N ASN A 316 -6.37 26.37 9.59
CA ASN A 316 -6.87 27.32 10.60
C ASN A 316 -8.38 27.23 10.84
N ASP A 317 -9.15 26.90 9.80
CA ASP A 317 -10.61 27.07 9.80
C ASP A 317 -11.38 25.75 9.61
N GLU A 318 -10.92 24.89 8.71
CA GLU A 318 -11.61 23.66 8.34
C GLU A 318 -10.61 22.53 8.08
N LEU A 319 -10.98 21.32 8.46
CA LEU A 319 -10.17 20.12 8.25
C LEU A 319 -11.08 18.91 8.09
N THR A 320 -10.77 18.10 7.08
CA THR A 320 -11.32 16.75 6.92
C THR A 320 -10.18 15.76 6.88
N ILE A 321 -10.27 14.71 7.71
CA ILE A 321 -9.37 13.57 7.71
C ILE A 321 -10.21 12.35 7.38
N GLU A 322 -9.78 11.54 6.43
CA GLU A 322 -10.44 10.28 6.11
C GLU A 322 -9.44 9.15 5.89
N ALA A 323 -9.84 7.92 6.26
CA ALA A 323 -9.03 6.73 6.04
C ALA A 323 -9.93 5.50 5.87
N TRP A 324 -9.47 4.55 5.05
CA TRP A 324 -9.92 3.17 5.14
C TRP A 324 -9.04 2.44 6.14
N VAL A 325 -9.65 1.79 7.13
CA VAL A 325 -8.93 1.09 8.20
C VAL A 325 -9.50 -0.30 8.43
N ASN A 326 -8.63 -1.27 8.74
CA ASN A 326 -9.01 -2.58 9.26
C ASN A 326 -8.22 -2.84 10.53
N ILE A 327 -8.92 -2.86 11.66
CA ILE A 327 -8.30 -2.82 12.98
C ILE A 327 -8.38 -4.21 13.58
N SER A 328 -7.25 -4.90 13.74
CA SER A 328 -7.24 -6.22 14.39
C SER A 328 -7.27 -6.11 15.92
N SER A 329 -6.63 -5.08 16.45
CA SER A 329 -6.54 -4.78 17.88
C SER A 329 -6.08 -3.34 18.06
N PHE A 330 -6.33 -2.76 19.23
CA PHE A 330 -5.85 -1.41 19.57
C PHE A 330 -5.50 -1.33 21.06
N SER A 331 -4.59 -0.42 21.39
CA SER A 331 -4.21 -0.10 22.76
C SER A 331 -5.00 1.11 23.30
N LYS A 332 -4.56 1.65 24.45
CA LYS A 332 -5.05 2.94 24.96
C LYS A 332 -4.90 4.08 23.96
N HIS A 333 -3.92 4.02 23.06
CA HIS A 333 -3.65 5.06 22.08
C HIS A 333 -3.17 4.43 20.76
N SER A 334 -4.01 4.46 19.73
CA SER A 334 -3.71 3.89 18.41
C SER A 334 -4.13 4.89 17.33
N PRO A 335 -3.27 5.89 17.01
CA PRO A 335 -3.59 6.92 16.03
C PRO A 335 -3.75 6.35 14.63
N ILE A 336 -4.73 6.87 13.90
CA ILE A 336 -4.90 6.64 12.45
C ILE A 336 -4.18 7.77 11.71
N VAL A 337 -4.39 9.02 12.14
CA VAL A 337 -3.65 10.21 11.70
C VAL A 337 -3.36 11.05 12.93
N ASP A 338 -2.10 11.45 13.11
CA ASP A 338 -1.65 12.22 14.27
C ASP A 338 -0.83 13.45 13.87
N LYS A 339 -1.30 14.61 14.33
CA LYS A 339 -0.53 15.85 14.40
C LYS A 339 -0.92 16.61 15.67
N TYR A 340 -1.04 15.89 16.78
CA TYR A 340 -1.56 16.39 18.04
C TYR A 340 -0.48 16.40 19.11
N SER A 341 -0.43 17.49 19.87
CA SER A 341 0.50 17.66 20.99
C SER A 341 -0.21 18.33 22.17
N GLY A 342 -0.57 17.53 23.17
CA GLY A 342 -1.21 17.98 24.41
C GLY A 342 -2.61 18.57 24.19
N THR A 343 -2.67 19.85 23.82
CA THR A 343 -3.87 20.65 23.55
C THR A 343 -3.81 21.35 22.18
N ALA A 344 -2.80 21.10 21.36
CA ALA A 344 -2.62 21.71 20.04
C ALA A 344 -2.70 20.67 18.92
N GLY A 345 -3.24 21.09 17.76
CA GLY A 345 -3.25 20.29 16.54
C GLY A 345 -4.48 19.40 16.40
N TYR A 346 -4.35 18.26 15.74
CA TYR A 346 -5.48 17.37 15.47
C TYR A 346 -5.08 15.90 15.45
N ILE A 347 -6.03 15.02 15.78
CA ILE A 347 -5.83 13.57 15.73
C ILE A 347 -7.15 12.85 15.41
N LEU A 348 -7.06 11.85 14.53
CA LEU A 348 -8.09 10.82 14.34
C LEU A 348 -7.52 9.52 14.91
N VAL A 349 -8.15 8.97 15.94
CA VAL A 349 -7.53 7.95 16.81
C VAL A 349 -8.54 6.91 17.27
N ILE A 350 -8.04 5.70 17.49
CA ILE A 350 -8.74 4.65 18.24
C ILE A 350 -8.15 4.59 19.66
N GLN A 351 -9.00 4.70 20.70
CA GLN A 351 -8.58 4.68 22.10
C GLN A 351 -9.45 3.78 22.97
N GLY A 352 -8.87 2.77 23.62
CA GLY A 352 -9.57 1.86 24.52
C GLY A 352 -9.64 2.32 25.99
N TYR A 353 -10.20 3.49 26.30
CA TYR A 353 -10.31 3.96 27.70
C TYR A 353 -11.63 3.58 28.41
N SER A 354 -12.79 3.61 27.72
CA SER A 354 -14.10 3.42 28.36
C SER A 354 -15.26 3.37 27.35
N GLY A 355 -15.35 2.30 26.57
CA GLY A 355 -16.53 2.00 25.73
C GLY A 355 -16.74 2.88 24.49
N SER A 356 -15.96 3.96 24.30
CA SER A 356 -15.87 4.73 23.05
C SER A 356 -14.49 4.53 22.44
N ASN A 357 -14.44 4.12 21.17
CA ASN A 357 -13.22 3.62 20.55
C ASN A 357 -12.69 4.60 19.50
N LEU A 358 -13.48 4.95 18.48
CA LEU A 358 -13.06 5.92 17.45
C LEU A 358 -13.34 7.35 17.90
N ARG A 359 -12.38 8.24 17.68
CA ARG A 359 -12.38 9.60 18.20
C ARG A 359 -11.65 10.57 17.29
N MET A 360 -12.18 11.79 17.17
CA MET A 360 -11.46 12.93 16.60
C MET A 360 -11.27 13.99 17.68
N ARG A 361 -10.04 14.55 17.78
CA ARG A 361 -9.76 15.73 18.59
C ARG A 361 -9.11 16.82 17.76
N VAL A 362 -9.41 18.06 18.12
CA VAL A 362 -8.78 19.27 17.57
C VAL A 362 -8.49 20.24 18.71
N GLY A 363 -7.35 20.90 18.68
CA GLY A 363 -6.89 21.74 19.77
C GLY A 363 -6.13 22.97 19.31
N ASN A 364 -6.22 24.04 20.11
CA ASN A 364 -5.66 25.37 19.80
C ASN A 364 -4.44 25.75 20.66
N GLY A 365 -3.90 24.82 21.43
CA GLY A 365 -2.79 25.04 22.37
C GLY A 365 -3.22 25.39 23.80
N SER A 366 -4.47 25.81 24.01
CA SER A 366 -5.03 26.11 25.33
C SER A 366 -6.14 25.13 25.73
N ALA A 367 -6.95 24.69 24.78
CA ALA A 367 -8.05 23.75 24.97
C ALA A 367 -8.23 22.86 23.73
N TYR A 368 -9.00 21.79 23.88
CA TYR A 368 -9.38 20.91 22.77
C TYR A 368 -10.87 20.62 22.76
N GLN A 369 -11.37 20.29 21.57
CA GLN A 369 -12.69 19.71 21.34
C GLN A 369 -12.53 18.24 20.94
N GLU A 370 -13.53 17.43 21.26
CA GLU A 370 -13.52 16.00 20.99
C GLU A 370 -14.92 15.52 20.60
N ILE A 371 -14.97 14.56 19.67
CA ILE A 371 -16.13 13.71 19.40
C ILE A 371 -15.69 12.25 19.37
N SER A 372 -16.54 11.33 19.86
CA SER A 372 -16.25 9.90 19.86
C SER A 372 -17.51 9.05 19.72
N THR A 373 -17.32 7.80 19.33
CA THR A 373 -18.40 6.81 19.18
C THR A 373 -18.04 5.47 19.84
N SER A 374 -19.07 4.72 20.25
CA SER A 374 -18.99 3.42 20.93
C SER A 374 -18.96 2.21 20.00
N TYR A 375 -18.70 2.43 18.72
CA TYR A 375 -18.76 1.38 17.70
C TYR A 375 -17.54 0.42 17.78
N SER A 376 -17.75 -0.84 17.39
CA SER A 376 -16.73 -1.89 17.33
C SER A 376 -16.36 -2.16 15.87
N TYR A 377 -15.08 -1.99 15.54
CA TYR A 377 -14.55 -1.97 14.17
C TYR A 377 -13.55 -3.09 13.88
N LEU A 378 -13.59 -4.15 14.70
CA LEU A 378 -12.53 -5.14 14.68
C LEU A 378 -12.65 -6.08 13.47
N ASN A 379 -11.51 -6.35 12.84
CA ASN A 379 -11.34 -7.36 11.79
C ASN A 379 -12.19 -7.13 10.53
N SER A 380 -12.59 -5.90 10.24
CA SER A 380 -13.23 -5.54 8.97
C SER A 380 -12.86 -4.14 8.52
N TRP A 381 -12.94 -3.91 7.21
CA TRP A 381 -12.64 -2.61 6.61
C TRP A 381 -13.76 -1.62 6.85
N HIS A 382 -13.44 -0.48 7.44
CA HIS A 382 -14.34 0.66 7.63
C HIS A 382 -13.77 1.93 7.01
N HIS A 383 -14.65 2.78 6.50
CA HIS A 383 -14.31 4.13 6.11
C HIS A 383 -14.61 5.08 7.26
N VAL A 384 -13.58 5.71 7.81
CA VAL A 384 -13.70 6.62 8.94
C VAL A 384 -13.36 8.03 8.49
N VAL A 385 -14.19 9.01 8.90
CA VAL A 385 -14.01 10.40 8.52
C VAL A 385 -14.23 11.30 9.72
N GLY A 386 -13.27 12.17 10.00
CA GLY A 386 -13.41 13.28 10.95
C GLY A 386 -13.44 14.61 10.22
N THR A 387 -14.42 15.46 10.50
CA THR A 387 -14.52 16.80 9.89
C THR A 387 -14.69 17.87 10.96
N VAL A 388 -14.00 19.00 10.80
CA VAL A 388 -14.18 20.20 11.63
C VAL A 388 -14.34 21.43 10.74
N ASN A 389 -15.21 22.35 11.17
CA ASN A 389 -15.25 23.73 10.71
C ASN A 389 -15.51 24.67 11.90
N LYS A 390 -15.80 25.95 11.63
CA LYS A 390 -16.07 26.97 12.67
C LYS A 390 -17.28 26.68 13.56
N SER A 391 -18.16 25.75 13.17
CA SER A 391 -19.43 25.50 13.85
C SER A 391 -19.59 24.07 14.38
N TYR A 392 -18.95 23.09 13.74
CA TYR A 392 -19.19 21.68 14.03
C TYR A 392 -17.89 20.87 14.01
N LEU A 393 -17.84 19.89 14.92
CA LEU A 393 -16.94 18.75 14.89
C LEU A 393 -17.82 17.50 14.67
N LYS A 394 -17.55 16.74 13.61
CA LYS A 394 -18.33 15.54 13.24
C LYS A 394 -17.43 14.36 12.97
N LEU A 395 -17.98 13.17 13.21
CA LEU A 395 -17.35 11.90 12.94
C LEU A 395 -18.30 11.05 12.12
N TYR A 396 -17.76 10.32 11.14
CA TYR A 396 -18.52 9.43 10.28
C TYR A 396 -17.87 8.06 10.23
N VAL A 397 -18.72 7.04 10.13
CA VAL A 397 -18.34 5.64 9.93
C VAL A 397 -19.18 5.12 8.78
N ASP A 398 -18.52 4.62 7.73
CA ASP A 398 -19.18 4.04 6.56
C ASP A 398 -20.28 4.95 5.98
N GLY A 399 -20.02 6.26 6.00
CA GLY A 399 -20.95 7.30 5.52
C GLY A 399 -22.01 7.76 6.53
N ILE A 400 -22.13 7.12 7.70
CA ILE A 400 -23.09 7.49 8.75
C ILE A 400 -22.45 8.47 9.73
N CYS A 401 -23.06 9.63 9.92
CA CYS A 401 -22.67 10.58 10.97
C CYS A 401 -23.03 9.99 12.35
N VAL A 402 -22.07 9.93 13.27
CA VAL A 402 -22.23 9.34 14.61
C VAL A 402 -22.22 10.36 15.72
#